data_AF-A0A7K2QDD9-F1
#
_entry.id   AF-A0A7K2QDD9-F1
#
_cell.length_a   1.000
_cell.length_b   1.000
_cell.length_c   1.000
_cell.angle_alpha   90.00
_cell.angle_beta   90.00
_cell.angle_gamma   90.00
#
_symmetry.space_group_name_H-M   'P 1'
#
loop_
_entity.id
_entity.type
_entity.pdbx_description
1 polymer ?
#
loop_
_entity_poly.entity_id
_entity_poly.type
_entity_poly.pdbx_seq_one_letter_code
_entity_poly.pdbx_strand_id
1 'polypeptide(L)' 'MHEAVHRPFEDIPHALLRKRVRDIASGTEGELMAVVLQDVSDTPAREHLMELAYVRDRSGREITTAVANIEAV' A
#
# COMPACT_ATOMS: atom_id res chain seq x y z
N MET A 1 -18.67 9.89 20.69
CA MET A 1 -18.84 9.13 19.45
C MET A 1 -17.58 9.37 18.65
N HIS A 2 -16.69 8.40 18.48
CA HIS A 2 -15.58 8.56 17.53
C HIS A 2 -16.20 8.39 16.15
N GLU A 3 -16.49 9.51 15.50
CA GLU A 3 -16.82 9.53 14.10
C GLU A 3 -15.60 8.95 13.37
N ALA A 4 -15.75 7.79 12.75
CA ALA A 4 -14.71 7.24 11.91
C ALA A 4 -14.58 8.21 10.73
N VAL A 5 -13.57 9.09 10.79
CA VAL A 5 -13.22 9.96 9.68
C VAL A 5 -12.99 9.05 8.48
N HIS A 6 -13.89 9.09 7.51
CA HIS A 6 -13.74 8.36 6.26
C HIS A 6 -12.51 8.94 5.57
N ARG A 7 -11.39 8.25 5.71
CA ARG A 7 -10.14 8.66 5.09
C ARG A 7 -10.26 8.39 3.59
N PRO A 8 -9.86 9.35 2.73
CA PRO A 8 -9.86 9.15 1.29
C PRO A 8 -9.02 7.92 0.95
N PHE A 9 -9.57 7.10 0.07
CA PHE A 9 -8.98 5.87 -0.47
C PHE A 9 -9.30 5.86 -1.96
N GLU A 10 -8.28 5.97 -2.79
CA GLU A 10 -8.41 5.97 -4.23
C GLU A 10 -7.47 4.92 -4.83
N ASP A 11 -8.01 3.97 -5.60
CA ASP A 11 -7.20 3.04 -6.38
C ASP A 11 -6.47 3.81 -7.49
N ILE A 12 -5.14 3.71 -7.52
CA ILE A 12 -4.31 4.36 -8.54
C ILE A 12 -3.66 3.34 -9.48
N PRO A 13 -3.58 3.62 -10.79
CA PRO A 13 -2.91 2.73 -11.74
C PRO A 13 -1.43 2.56 -11.41
N HIS A 14 -0.90 1.34 -11.57
CA HIS A 14 0.53 1.07 -11.41
C HIS A 14 1.05 0.06 -12.42
N ALA A 15 2.25 0.29 -12.96
CA ALA A 15 2.84 -0.54 -14.03
C ALA A 15 3.17 -1.98 -13.59
N LEU A 16 3.31 -2.20 -12.28
CA LEU A 16 3.60 -3.50 -11.67
C LEU A 16 2.34 -4.22 -11.15
N LEU A 17 1.14 -3.67 -11.36
CA LEU A 17 -0.09 -4.30 -10.90
C LEU A 17 -0.22 -5.73 -11.48
N ARG A 18 -0.58 -6.68 -10.63
CA ARG A 18 -0.64 -8.13 -10.92
C ARG A 18 0.70 -8.77 -11.33
N LYS A 19 1.82 -8.11 -11.03
CA LYS A 19 3.17 -8.65 -11.23
C LYS A 19 3.82 -9.01 -9.90
N ARG A 20 4.86 -9.86 -10.00
CA ARG A 20 5.73 -10.20 -8.88
C ARG A 20 6.54 -8.97 -8.49
N VAL A 21 6.51 -8.65 -7.20
CA VAL A 21 7.28 -7.57 -6.59
C VAL A 21 7.95 -8.06 -5.31
N ARG A 22 8.97 -7.34 -4.88
CA ARG A 22 9.64 -7.53 -3.60
C ARG A 22 9.55 -6.25 -2.80
N ASP A 23 9.10 -6.35 -1.56
CA ASP A 23 9.23 -5.28 -0.57
C ASP A 23 10.68 -5.22 -0.09
N ILE A 24 11.37 -4.12 -0.35
CA ILE A 24 12.79 -3.91 -0.06
C ILE A 24 13.05 -3.97 1.44
N ALA A 25 12.13 -3.41 2.24
CA ALA A 25 12.31 -3.29 3.68
C ALA A 25 12.21 -4.64 4.40
N SER A 26 11.23 -5.49 4.05
CA SER A 26 11.07 -6.81 4.66
C SER A 26 11.76 -7.95 3.90
N GLY A 27 12.12 -7.73 2.64
CA GLY A 27 12.59 -8.76 1.71
C GLY A 27 11.49 -9.69 1.19
N THR A 28 10.22 -9.44 1.55
CA THR A 28 9.09 -10.30 1.19
C THR A 28 8.75 -10.16 -0.29
N GLU A 29 8.66 -11.29 -1.00
CA GLU A 29 8.11 -11.35 -2.36
C GLU A 29 6.61 -11.67 -2.37
N GLY A 30 5.88 -11.06 -3.29
CA GLY A 30 4.47 -11.36 -3.54
C GLY A 30 3.96 -10.77 -4.86
N GLU A 31 2.67 -10.85 -5.10
CA GLU A 31 1.99 -10.20 -6.23
C GLU A 31 1.45 -8.83 -5.79
N LEU A 32 1.71 -7.78 -6.56
CA LEU A 32 1.10 -6.47 -6.32
C LEU A 32 -0.40 -6.51 -6.69
N MET A 33 -1.27 -6.45 -5.69
CA MET A 33 -2.71 -6.59 -5.87
C MET A 33 -3.41 -5.27 -6.14
N ALA A 34 -2.96 -4.19 -5.48
CA ALA A 34 -3.50 -2.85 -5.60
C ALA A 34 -2.45 -1.81 -5.22
N VAL A 35 -2.61 -0.61 -5.74
CA VAL A 35 -1.94 0.60 -5.24
C VAL A 35 -3.01 1.63 -4.95
N VAL A 36 -2.93 2.26 -3.78
CA VAL A 36 -3.95 3.19 -3.32
C VAL A 36 -3.32 4.46 -2.79
N LEU A 37 -3.93 5.60 -3.06
CA LEU A 37 -3.63 6.82 -2.32
C LEU A 37 -4.49 6.81 -1.04
N GLN A 38 -3.84 6.81 0.11
CA GLN A 38 -4.51 6.75 1.41
C GLN A 38 -4.01 7.87 2.33
N ASP A 39 -4.94 8.46 3.08
CA ASP A 39 -4.61 9.30 4.23
C ASP A 39 -4.16 8.43 5.42
N VAL A 40 -2.89 8.57 5.80
CA VAL A 40 -2.27 7.88 6.93
C VAL A 40 -1.90 8.85 8.06
N SER A 41 -2.51 10.04 8.12
CA SER A 41 -2.31 11.01 9.18
C SER A 41 -2.50 10.42 10.58
N ASP A 42 -1.59 10.79 11.48
CA ASP A 42 -1.66 10.46 12.90
C ASP A 42 -2.50 11.48 13.68
N THR A 43 -2.61 12.71 13.16
CA THR A 43 -3.33 13.84 13.76
C THR A 43 -4.05 14.67 12.69
N PRO A 44 -5.19 15.31 13.02
CA PRO A 44 -5.91 16.17 12.06
C PRO A 44 -5.13 17.41 11.60
N ALA A 45 -4.06 17.79 12.32
CA ALA A 45 -3.27 18.99 12.02
C ALA A 45 -2.16 18.75 10.98
N ARG A 46 -1.92 17.49 10.59
CA ARG A 46 -0.85 17.09 9.66
C ARG A 46 -1.36 16.06 8.69
N GLU A 47 -1.85 16.53 7.54
CA GLU A 47 -2.22 15.67 6.42
C GLU A 47 -1.01 14.90 5.91
N HIS A 48 -1.13 13.58 5.80
CA HIS A 48 -0.12 12.69 5.24
C HIS A 48 -0.79 11.70 4.30
N LEU A 49 -0.89 12.08 3.03
CA LEU A 49 -1.32 11.19 1.96
C LEU A 49 -0.13 10.37 1.49
N MET A 50 -0.34 9.06 1.33
CA MET A 50 0.71 8.13 0.95
C MET A 50 0.18 7.10 -0.04
N GLU A 51 0.99 6.80 -1.06
CA GLU A 51 0.72 5.69 -1.97
C GLU A 51 1.14 4.38 -1.32
N LEU A 52 0.18 3.50 -1.09
CA LEU A 52 0.37 2.21 -0.45
C LEU A 52 0.20 1.08 -1.46
N ALA A 53 1.15 0.15 -1.45
CA ALA A 53 1.13 -1.07 -2.21
C ALA A 53 0.59 -2.22 -1.35
N TYR A 54 -0.45 -2.89 -1.83
CA TYR A 54 -0.95 -4.14 -1.25
C TYR A 54 -0.31 -5.31 -1.97
N VAL A 55 0.52 -6.06 -1.26
CA VAL A 55 1.26 -7.21 -1.80
C VAL A 55 0.75 -8.49 -1.17
N ARG A 56 0.35 -9.45 -1.99
CA ARG A 56 -0.08 -10.77 -1.52
C ARG A 56 1.06 -11.76 -1.61
N ASP A 57 1.49 -12.28 -0.46
CA ASP A 57 2.56 -13.29 -0.38
C ASP A 57 2.06 -14.68 -0.84
N ARG A 58 2.98 -15.64 -0.95
CA ARG A 58 2.65 -17.02 -1.40
C ARG A 58 1.73 -17.79 -0.46
N SER A 59 1.59 -17.37 0.80
CA SER A 59 0.62 -17.94 1.74
C SER A 59 -0.79 -17.41 1.53
N GLY A 60 -0.95 -16.40 0.66
CA GLY A 60 -2.21 -15.70 0.43
C GLY A 60 -2.44 -14.54 1.40
N ARG A 61 -1.49 -14.25 2.30
CA ARG A 61 -1.58 -13.12 3.23
C ARG A 61 -1.22 -11.83 2.50
N GLU A 62 -1.97 -10.78 2.78
CA GLU A 62 -1.69 -9.44 2.27
C GLU A 62 -0.89 -8.63 3.28
N ILE A 63 0.14 -7.98 2.77
CA ILE A 63 0.92 -6.97 3.47
C ILE A 63 0.75 -5.63 2.77
N THR A 64 0.88 -4.55 3.52
CA THR A 64 0.86 -3.18 2.99
C THR A 64 2.23 -2.56 3.22
N THR A 65 2.79 -1.92 2.20
CA THR A 65 4.05 -1.16 2.27
C THR A 65 3.94 0.09 1.40
N ALA A 66 4.92 0.99 1.46
CA ALA A 66 5.00 2.14 0.55
C ALA A 66 5.20 1.66 -0.89
N VAL A 67 4.61 2.32 -1.88
CA VAL A 67 4.95 2.05 -3.29
C VAL A 67 6.45 2.23 -3.56
N ALA A 68 7.07 3.22 -2.90
CA ALA A 68 8.52 3.45 -3.00
C ALA A 68 9.37 2.29 -2.44
N ASN A 69 8.78 1.37 -1.67
CA ASN A 69 9.48 0.22 -1.11
C ASN A 69 9.37 -1.04 -1.97
N ILE A 70 8.63 -1.03 -3.07
CA ILE A 70 8.50 -2.21 -3.93
C ILE A 70 9.40 -2.11 -5.16
N GLU A 71 10.02 -3.24 -5.52
CA GLU A 71 10.75 -3.41 -6.77
C GLU A 71 10.18 -4.58 -7.57
N ALA A 72 10.32 -4.52 -8.90
CA ALA A 72 10.05 -5.68 -9.74
C ALA A 72 11.07 -6.80 -9.45
N VAL A 73 10.60 -8.04 -9.49
CA VAL A 73 11.43 -9.24 -9.36
C VAL A 73 11.79 -9.78 -10.74
#